data_AF-A0A533V488-F1
#
_entry.id   AF-A0A533V488-F1
#
_cell.length_a   1.000
_cell.length_b   1.000
_cell.length_c   1.000
_cell.angle_alpha   90.00
_cell.angle_beta   90.00
_cell.angle_gamma   90.00
#
_symmetry.space_group_name_H-M   'P 1'
#
loop_
_entity.id
_entity.type
_entity.pdbx_description
1 polymer ?
#
loop_
_entity_poly.entity_id
_entity_poly.type
_entity_poly.pdbx_seq_one_letter_code
_entity_poly.pdbx_strand_id
1 'polypeptide(L)'
;AVDWDSCVADGACIEACPVQVFQWYRTEHDIPASEAQNQTWNGTGSTVKEERKDYTDKADAIREHDCIWCMACVSVCPPQAVKVDQASLEFHEKASGTFNEALSKGSAPPPHAH
;
A
#
# COMPACT_ATOMS: atom_id res chain seq x y z
N ALA A 1 5.06 -2.81 3.57
CA ALA A 1 4.93 -1.56 4.33
C ALA A 1 5.81 -0.46 3.72
N VAL A 2 5.40 0.81 3.84
CA VAL A 2 6.15 1.99 3.38
C VAL A 2 6.74 2.72 4.58
N ASP A 3 8.05 3.00 4.55
CA ASP A 3 8.68 3.92 5.50
C ASP A 3 8.38 5.37 5.10
N TRP A 4 7.50 6.03 5.84
CA TRP A 4 7.02 7.37 5.51
C TRP A 4 8.05 8.46 5.77
N ASP A 5 9.03 8.23 6.65
CA ASP A 5 10.13 9.16 6.90
C ASP A 5 11.08 9.20 5.70
N SER A 6 11.27 8.05 5.05
CA SER A 6 12.08 7.91 3.83
C SER A 6 11.30 8.18 2.54
N CYS A 7 9.97 8.12 2.56
CA CYS A 7 9.13 8.26 1.38
C CYS A 7 9.12 9.70 0.84
N VAL A 8 9.54 9.88 -0.41
CA VAL A 8 9.62 11.19 -1.08
C VAL A 8 8.36 11.57 -1.86
N ALA A 9 7.24 10.87 -1.68
CA ALA A 9 5.98 11.11 -2.41
C ALA A 9 6.11 11.05 -3.95
N ASP A 10 6.98 10.16 -4.45
CA ASP A 10 7.21 9.98 -5.88
C ASP A 10 6.05 9.25 -6.59
N GLY A 11 5.50 8.21 -5.94
CA GLY A 11 4.36 7.46 -6.44
C GLY A 11 4.67 6.37 -7.48
N ALA A 12 5.94 6.11 -7.85
CA ALA A 12 6.26 5.01 -8.77
C ALA A 12 5.74 3.63 -8.30
N CYS A 13 5.62 3.41 -6.99
CA CYS A 13 5.05 2.18 -6.44
C CYS A 13 3.57 1.97 -6.79
N ILE A 14 2.79 3.04 -6.97
CA ILE A 14 1.37 2.99 -7.33
C ILE A 14 1.18 2.43 -8.75
N GLU A 15 1.99 2.89 -9.71
CA GLU A 15 1.94 2.39 -11.09
C GLU A 15 2.62 1.03 -11.25
N ALA A 16 3.70 0.78 -10.50
CA ALA A 16 4.48 -0.44 -10.65
C ALA A 16 3.81 -1.67 -10.02
N CYS A 17 2.83 -1.49 -9.14
CA CYS A 17 2.16 -2.61 -8.49
C CYS A 17 1.11 -3.24 -9.41
N PRO A 18 1.31 -4.48 -9.89
CA PRO A 18 0.36 -5.11 -10.83
C PRO A 18 -0.99 -5.45 -10.22
N VAL A 19 -1.08 -5.48 -8.88
CA VAL A 19 -2.29 -5.77 -8.10
C VAL A 19 -2.73 -4.56 -7.27
N GLN A 20 -2.23 -3.36 -7.59
CA GLN A 20 -2.67 -2.07 -7.05
C GLN A 20 -2.79 -2.02 -5.51
N VAL A 21 -1.80 -2.52 -4.76
CA VAL A 21 -1.89 -2.48 -3.28
C VAL A 21 -1.80 -1.08 -2.68
N PHE A 22 -1.31 -0.10 -3.47
CA PHE A 22 -1.04 1.26 -3.03
C PHE A 22 -2.11 2.25 -3.48
N GLN A 23 -2.32 3.26 -2.64
CA GLN A 23 -3.10 4.45 -2.95
C GLN A 23 -2.40 5.69 -2.38
N TRP A 24 -2.82 6.88 -2.77
CA TRP A 24 -2.42 8.11 -2.10
C TRP A 24 -3.19 8.29 -0.78
N TYR A 25 -2.46 8.41 0.33
CA TYR A 25 -3.04 8.49 1.67
C TYR A 25 -4.09 9.59 1.80
N ARG A 26 -3.77 10.82 1.37
CA ARG A 26 -4.64 11.97 1.60
C ARG A 26 -5.71 12.16 0.56
N THR A 27 -5.66 11.49 -0.59
CA THR A 27 -6.60 11.79 -1.70
C THR A 27 -8.06 11.53 -1.34
N GLU A 28 -8.35 10.66 -0.38
CA GLU A 28 -9.69 10.44 0.19
C GLU A 28 -10.31 11.72 0.80
N HIS A 29 -9.52 12.54 1.50
CA HIS A 29 -10.00 13.73 2.22
C HIS A 29 -9.24 14.99 1.81
N ASP A 30 -9.90 16.03 1.30
CA ASP A 30 -9.24 17.28 0.86
C ASP A 30 -8.85 18.21 2.04
N ILE A 31 -7.85 17.76 2.81
CA ILE A 31 -7.36 18.44 4.01
C ILE A 31 -5.84 18.59 4.01
N PRO A 32 -5.28 19.55 4.77
CA PRO A 32 -3.84 19.70 4.96
C PRO A 32 -3.21 18.47 5.63
N ALA A 33 -1.92 18.22 5.35
CA ALA A 33 -1.18 17.11 5.95
C ALA A 33 -1.18 17.11 7.48
N SER A 34 -1.15 18.29 8.10
CA SER A 34 -1.18 18.46 9.55
C SER A 34 -2.47 17.96 10.21
N GLU A 35 -3.56 17.86 9.46
CA GLU A 35 -4.86 17.44 9.96
C GLU A 35 -5.19 15.98 9.60
N ALA A 36 -4.37 15.36 8.74
CA ALA A 36 -4.60 14.00 8.23
C ALA A 36 -4.59 12.94 9.35
N GLN A 37 -3.81 13.14 10.41
CA GLN A 37 -3.75 12.21 11.54
C GLN A 37 -5.02 12.20 12.40
N ASN A 38 -5.87 13.22 12.29
CA ASN A 38 -7.10 13.35 13.08
C ASN A 38 -8.33 12.80 12.36
N GLN A 39 -8.14 12.15 11.21
CA GLN A 39 -9.23 11.58 10.40
C GLN A 39 -9.25 10.06 10.48
N THR A 40 -10.44 9.52 10.20
CA THR A 40 -10.62 8.10 9.90
C THR A 40 -10.58 7.92 8.38
N TRP A 41 -9.81 6.92 7.92
CA TRP A 41 -9.61 6.62 6.51
C TRP A 41 -10.31 5.32 6.16
N ASN A 42 -11.11 5.34 5.10
CA ASN A 42 -11.81 4.18 4.59
C ASN A 42 -11.00 3.45 3.50
N GLY A 43 -9.83 3.97 3.13
CA GLY A 43 -8.98 3.33 2.13
C GLY A 43 -9.50 3.54 0.71
N THR A 44 -10.06 4.72 0.43
CA THR A 44 -10.61 5.07 -0.89
C THR A 44 -9.81 6.18 -1.56
N GLY A 45 -8.51 6.19 -1.31
CA GLY A 45 -7.59 7.08 -1.99
C GLY A 45 -7.43 6.70 -3.46
N SER A 46 -6.98 7.65 -4.25
CA SER A 46 -6.62 7.45 -5.64
C SER A 46 -5.47 6.47 -5.80
N THR A 47 -5.59 5.61 -6.81
CA THR A 47 -4.57 4.68 -7.28
C THR A 47 -3.89 5.17 -8.56
N VAL A 48 -4.00 6.47 -8.88
CA VAL A 48 -3.39 7.11 -10.04
C VAL A 48 -2.28 8.02 -9.56
N LYS A 49 -1.06 7.82 -10.03
CA LYS A 49 0.14 8.53 -9.55
C LYS A 49 0.04 10.05 -9.69
N GLU A 50 -0.59 10.52 -10.75
CA GLU A 50 -0.74 11.94 -11.08
C GLU A 50 -1.73 12.66 -10.17
N GLU A 51 -2.59 11.92 -9.45
CA GLU A 51 -3.65 12.48 -8.61
C GLU A 51 -3.20 12.77 -7.16
N ARG A 52 -1.89 12.73 -6.89
CA ARG A 52 -1.34 13.13 -5.58
C ARG A 52 -1.75 14.57 -5.23
N LYS A 53 -2.06 14.84 -3.96
CA LYS A 53 -2.43 16.20 -3.53
C LYS A 53 -1.24 17.17 -3.53
N ASP A 54 -0.13 16.76 -2.91
CA ASP A 54 1.11 17.54 -2.83
C ASP A 54 2.30 16.62 -2.47
N TYR A 55 3.51 17.18 -2.28
CA TYR A 55 4.73 16.41 -1.96
C TYR A 55 4.75 15.79 -0.54
N THR A 56 3.74 16.08 0.27
CA THR A 56 3.56 15.48 1.60
C THR A 56 2.53 14.35 1.57
N ASP A 57 1.83 14.15 0.46
CA ASP A 57 0.91 13.02 0.25
C ASP A 57 1.70 11.75 -0.02
N LYS A 58 1.68 10.82 0.92
CA LYS A 58 2.49 9.60 0.86
C LYS A 58 1.67 8.45 0.29
N ALA A 59 2.34 7.56 -0.43
CA ALA A 59 1.73 6.31 -0.86
C ALA A 59 1.51 5.41 0.37
N ASP A 60 0.29 4.91 0.50
CA ASP A 60 -0.13 4.02 1.56
C ASP A 60 -0.49 2.64 0.99
N ALA A 61 -0.05 1.59 1.65
CA ALA A 61 -0.21 0.20 1.21
C ALA A 61 -1.47 -0.41 1.83
N ILE A 62 -2.65 0.10 1.47
CA ILE A 62 -3.91 -0.25 2.12
C ILE A 62 -4.37 -1.69 1.84
N ARG A 63 -3.93 -2.29 0.72
CA ARG A 63 -4.30 -3.64 0.26
C ARG A 63 -3.13 -4.63 0.30
N GLU A 64 -2.33 -4.60 1.37
CA GLU A 64 -1.16 -5.51 1.49
C GLU A 64 -1.50 -7.01 1.46
N HIS A 65 -2.75 -7.37 1.79
CA HIS A 65 -3.23 -8.75 1.69
C HIS A 65 -3.30 -9.27 0.24
N ASP A 66 -3.35 -8.39 -0.76
CA ASP A 66 -3.33 -8.76 -2.19
C ASP A 66 -1.90 -8.87 -2.75
N CYS A 67 -0.86 -8.62 -1.94
CA CYS A 67 0.52 -8.57 -2.40
C CYS A 67 1.00 -9.93 -2.92
N ILE A 68 1.43 -9.97 -4.20
CA ILE A 68 2.00 -11.17 -4.84
C ILE A 68 3.53 -11.27 -4.75
N TRP A 69 4.17 -10.44 -3.93
CA TRP A 69 5.63 -10.42 -3.70
C TRP A 69 6.50 -10.31 -4.97
N CYS A 70 6.02 -9.64 -6.01
CA CYS A 70 6.77 -9.45 -7.26
C CYS A 70 7.97 -8.50 -7.14
N MET A 71 8.10 -7.78 -6.01
CA MET A 71 9.16 -6.81 -5.72
C MET A 71 9.25 -5.60 -6.67
N ALA A 72 8.29 -5.42 -7.58
CA ALA A 72 8.28 -4.29 -8.53
C ALA A 72 8.30 -2.94 -7.81
N CYS A 73 7.45 -2.76 -6.79
CA CYS A 73 7.38 -1.54 -5.99
C CYS A 73 8.69 -1.24 -5.23
N VAL A 74 9.40 -2.27 -4.77
CA VAL A 74 10.71 -2.13 -4.10
C VAL A 74 11.76 -1.65 -5.10
N SER A 75 11.77 -2.24 -6.30
CA SER A 75 12.76 -1.92 -7.33
C SER A 75 12.63 -0.50 -7.88
N VAL A 76 11.41 0.04 -7.98
CA VAL A 76 11.19 1.38 -8.55
C VAL A 76 11.27 2.49 -7.52
N CYS A 77 11.28 2.18 -6.23
CA CYS A 77 11.26 3.18 -5.15
C CYS A 77 12.64 3.86 -5.02
N PRO A 78 12.80 5.16 -5.37
CA PRO A 78 14.10 5.81 -5.36
C PRO A 78 14.81 5.81 -3.98
N PRO A 79 14.11 6.08 -2.86
CA PRO A 79 14.72 6.01 -1.53
C PRO A 79 14.69 4.61 -0.91
N GLN A 80 14.24 3.58 -1.63
CA GLN A 80 14.04 2.23 -1.10
C GLN A 80 13.16 2.18 0.17
N ALA A 81 12.15 3.06 0.24
CA ALA A 81 11.23 3.16 1.37
C ALA A 81 10.19 2.02 1.43
N VAL A 82 10.01 1.26 0.35
CA VAL A 82 9.04 0.16 0.30
C VAL A 82 9.71 -1.15 0.72
N LYS A 83 9.12 -1.83 1.71
CA LYS A 83 9.53 -3.15 2.18
C LYS A 83 8.40 -4.16 1.96
N VAL A 84 8.75 -5.33 1.44
CA VAL A 84 7.83 -6.43 1.20
C VAL A 84 8.36 -7.65 1.96
N ASP A 85 7.53 -8.20 2.84
CA ASP A 85 7.85 -9.38 3.64
C ASP A 85 6.69 -10.38 3.59
N GLN A 86 6.99 -11.64 3.27
CA GLN A 86 6.00 -12.70 3.23
C GLN A 86 5.48 -13.04 4.62
N ALA A 87 6.30 -12.88 5.66
CA ALA A 87 5.90 -13.13 7.04
C ALA A 87 4.77 -12.20 7.51
N SER A 88 4.58 -11.06 6.84
CA SER A 88 3.51 -10.11 7.17
C SER A 88 2.14 -10.51 6.60
N LEU A 89 2.07 -11.43 5.63
CA LEU A 89 0.83 -11.75 4.92
C LEU A 89 -0.30 -12.21 5.86
N GLU A 90 -0.01 -13.14 6.77
CA GLU A 90 -1.01 -13.63 7.72
C GLU A 90 -1.63 -12.49 8.55
N PHE A 91 -0.83 -11.49 8.94
CA PHE A 91 -1.31 -10.33 9.68
C PHE A 91 -2.21 -9.44 8.80
N HIS A 92 -1.82 -9.23 7.54
CA HIS A 92 -2.61 -8.44 6.59
C HIS A 92 -3.94 -9.11 6.27
N GLU A 93 -3.96 -10.42 6.02
CA GLU A 93 -5.20 -11.18 5.77
C GLU A 93 -6.13 -11.21 6.98
N LYS A 94 -5.58 -11.29 8.19
CA LYS A 94 -6.37 -11.21 9.42
C LYS A 94 -6.95 -9.81 9.62
N ALA A 95 -6.17 -8.77 9.32
CA ALA A 95 -6.63 -7.39 9.39
C ALA A 95 -7.72 -7.07 8.35
N SER A 96 -7.64 -7.64 7.14
CA SER A 96 -8.66 -7.50 6.09
C SER A 96 -9.86 -8.43 6.26
N GLY A 97 -9.79 -9.41 7.17
CA GLY A 97 -10.82 -10.43 7.34
C GLY A 97 -10.86 -11.48 6.22
N THR A 98 -9.83 -11.54 5.36
CA THR A 98 -9.72 -12.51 4.26
C THR A 98 -8.91 -13.76 4.63
N PHE A 99 -8.44 -13.85 5.88
CA PHE A 99 -7.61 -14.97 6.34
C PHE A 99 -8.23 -16.34 6.11
N ASN A 100 -7.45 -17.21 5.48
CA ASN A 100 -7.79 -18.60 5.27
C ASN A 100 -6.62 -19.48 5.73
N GLU A 101 -6.83 -20.24 6.80
CA GLU A 101 -5.79 -21.09 7.40
C GLU A 101 -5.20 -22.11 6.41
N ALA A 102 -6.00 -22.63 5.48
CA ALA A 102 -5.52 -23.60 4.49
C ALA A 102 -4.64 -22.93 3.42
N LEU A 103 -4.96 -21.70 3.02
CA LEU A 103 -4.16 -20.92 2.06
C LEU A 103 -2.90 -20.34 2.71
N SER A 104 -3.00 -19.85 3.94
CA SER A 104 -1.89 -19.24 4.69
C SER A 104 -0.76 -20.24 5.01
N LYS A 105 -1.08 -21.53 5.16
CA LYS A 105 -0.07 -22.60 5.30
C LYS A 105 0.59 -22.99 3.97
N GLY A 106 0.06 -22.53 2.85
CA GLY A 106 0.63 -22.73 1.52
C GLY A 106 1.68 -21.69 1.17
N SER A 107 2.63 -22.03 0.32
CA SER A 107 3.59 -21.07 -0.26
C SER A 107 3.04 -20.32 -1.48
N ALA A 108 1.74 -20.46 -1.77
CA ALA A 108 1.10 -19.79 -2.89
C ALA A 108 0.84 -18.31 -2.56
N PRO A 109 0.95 -17.40 -3.53
CA PRO A 109 0.52 -16.02 -3.33
C PRO A 109 -0.98 -15.96 -3.03
N PRO A 110 -1.41 -14.96 -2.25
CA PRO A 110 -2.81 -14.80 -1.89
C PRO A 110 -3.68 -14.63 -3.15
N PRO A 111 -4.92 -15.14 -3.12
CA PRO A 111 -5.87 -14.85 -4.18
C PRO A 111 -6.15 -13.34 -4.19
N HIS A 112 -5.92 -12.70 -5.32
CA HIS A 112 -6.13 -11.27 -5.52
C HIS A 112 -7.58 -11.02 -5.95
N ALA A 113 -8.28 -10.13 -5.25
CA ALA A 113 -9.59 -9.64 -5.68
C ALA A 113 -9.38 -8.45 -6.63
N HIS A 114 -9.98 -8.52 -7.82
CA HIS A 114 -10.13 -7.38 -8.72
C HIS A 114 -11.50 -6.73 -8.53
#